data_AF-A0A925Q0Q6-F1
#
_entry.id   AF-A0A925Q0Q6-F1
#
_cell.length_a   1.000
_cell.length_b   1.000
_cell.length_c   1.000
_cell.angle_alpha   90.00
_cell.angle_beta   90.00
_cell.angle_gamma   90.00
#
_symmetry.space_group_name_H-M   'P 1'
#
loop_
_entity.id
_entity.type
_entity.pdbx_description
1 polymer ?
#
loop_
_entity_poly.entity_id
_entity_poly.type
_entity_poly.pdbx_seq_one_letter_code
_entity_poly.pdbx_strand_id
1 'polypeptide(L)'
;ILAATQLFFDERLVRSGDQTLLERLYRLGRRAVATFEQPDAGPWEFRGKLQRHTFSAAISWAGCDRLARIARRVGDHVAAKVWGAHADRMRDDILKGAWNEELQAFTSAFGNRDLDATTLLLPELGLLPATDPRFLKTLDRIEKELATGDLLFRYKHADDFGAPENAFTICAFWYVNALAAAGRVDEARERFTRLLERRNPLGLLSEDISPTTGELWGNYPQTYSMVGVIGSALRLSRSWEEIV
;
A
#
# COMPACT_ATOMS: atom_id res chain seq x y z
N ILE A 1 -13.58 2.77 -4.26
CA ILE A 1 -14.28 2.18 -3.08
C ILE A 1 -13.65 2.66 -1.79
N LEU A 2 -12.36 2.38 -1.54
CA LEU A 2 -11.67 2.74 -0.29
C LEU A 2 -11.82 4.23 0.06
N ALA A 3 -11.48 5.14 -0.87
CA ALA A 3 -11.60 6.58 -0.65
C ALA A 3 -13.04 7.06 -0.34
N ALA A 4 -14.05 6.38 -0.91
CA ALA A 4 -15.45 6.71 -0.69
C ALA A 4 -16.02 6.10 0.61
N THR A 5 -15.27 5.23 1.29
CA THR A 5 -15.77 4.51 2.47
C THR A 5 -16.16 5.48 3.58
N GLN A 6 -15.35 6.51 3.83
CA GLN A 6 -15.59 7.49 4.89
C GLN A 6 -16.90 8.26 4.72
N LEU A 7 -17.42 8.41 3.48
CA LEU A 7 -18.71 9.05 3.22
C LEU A 7 -19.87 8.34 3.93
N PHE A 8 -19.75 7.04 4.23
CA PHE A 8 -20.80 6.26 4.90
C PHE A 8 -20.64 6.20 6.43
N PHE A 9 -19.48 6.59 6.97
CA PHE A 9 -19.15 6.44 8.39
C PHE A 9 -18.96 7.77 9.11
N ASP A 10 -18.44 8.79 8.43
CA ASP A 10 -18.12 10.07 9.06
C ASP A 10 -19.33 11.00 9.02
N GLU A 11 -19.94 11.21 10.18
CA GLU A 11 -21.12 12.07 10.36
C GLU A 11 -20.79 13.56 10.30
N ARG A 12 -19.51 13.94 10.24
CA ARG A 12 -19.07 15.34 10.11
C ARG A 12 -19.13 15.85 8.67
N LEU A 13 -19.25 14.94 7.70
CA LEU A 13 -19.25 15.30 6.28
C LEU A 13 -20.60 15.91 5.87
N VAL A 14 -20.54 17.05 5.17
CA VAL A 14 -21.73 17.75 4.65
C VAL A 14 -22.55 16.88 3.70
N ARG A 15 -21.89 15.96 2.99
CA ARG A 15 -22.52 14.98 2.09
C ARG A 15 -22.10 13.58 2.49
N SER A 16 -23.04 12.82 3.04
CA SER A 16 -22.87 11.38 3.30
C SER A 16 -23.06 10.57 2.03
N GLY A 17 -22.61 9.32 2.06
CA GLY A 17 -22.84 8.36 1.00
C GLY A 17 -24.33 8.01 0.89
N ASP A 18 -24.87 8.11 -0.31
CA ASP A 18 -26.26 7.79 -0.61
C ASP A 18 -26.41 6.44 -1.35
N GLN A 19 -27.66 6.04 -1.61
CA GLN A 19 -27.98 4.82 -2.33
C GLN A 19 -27.40 4.80 -3.76
N THR A 20 -27.34 5.96 -4.42
CA THR A 20 -26.82 6.07 -5.78
C THR A 20 -25.32 5.80 -5.82
N LEU A 21 -24.58 6.36 -4.86
CA LEU A 21 -23.16 6.08 -4.68
C LEU A 21 -22.95 4.61 -4.34
N LEU A 22 -23.75 4.05 -3.42
CA LEU A 22 -23.65 2.64 -3.04
C LEU A 22 -23.77 1.70 -4.25
N GLU A 23 -24.76 1.92 -5.12
CA GLU A 23 -24.93 1.11 -6.33
C GLU A 23 -23.74 1.23 -7.29
N ARG A 24 -23.15 2.42 -7.42
CA ARG A 24 -21.91 2.62 -8.19
C ARG A 24 -20.75 1.86 -7.57
N LEU A 25 -20.62 1.89 -6.24
CA LEU A 25 -19.58 1.13 -5.54
C LEU A 25 -19.77 -0.38 -5.70
N TYR A 26 -21.00 -0.90 -5.67
CA TYR A 26 -21.28 -2.31 -5.95
C TYR A 26 -20.90 -2.72 -7.38
N ARG A 27 -21.07 -1.83 -8.39
CA ARG A 27 -20.57 -2.10 -9.75
C ARG A 27 -19.05 -2.24 -9.78
N LEU A 28 -18.34 -1.38 -9.05
CA LEU A 28 -16.88 -1.48 -8.92
C LEU A 28 -16.47 -2.76 -8.16
N GLY A 29 -17.21 -3.16 -7.12
CA GLY A 29 -16.98 -4.41 -6.40
C GLY A 29 -17.13 -5.64 -7.29
N ARG A 30 -18.16 -5.66 -8.16
CA ARG A 30 -18.34 -6.75 -9.14
C ARG A 30 -17.16 -6.84 -10.11
N ARG A 31 -16.62 -5.70 -10.54
CA ARG A 31 -15.40 -5.67 -11.36
C ARG A 31 -14.20 -6.23 -10.59
N ALA A 32 -13.99 -5.82 -9.34
CA ALA A 32 -12.93 -6.35 -8.49
C ALA A 32 -13.02 -7.87 -8.34
N VAL A 33 -14.23 -8.43 -8.14
CA VAL A 33 -14.44 -9.89 -8.12
C VAL A 33 -14.09 -10.54 -9.45
N ALA A 34 -14.53 -9.96 -10.57
CA ALA A 34 -14.27 -10.52 -11.90
C ALA A 34 -12.79 -10.48 -12.29
N THR A 35 -12.03 -9.47 -11.83
CA THR A 35 -10.62 -9.28 -12.22
C THR A 35 -9.61 -9.81 -11.21
N PHE A 36 -10.03 -10.25 -10.02
CA PHE A 36 -9.15 -10.68 -8.93
C PHE A 36 -8.14 -11.80 -9.31
N GLU A 37 -8.53 -12.69 -10.22
CA GLU A 37 -7.69 -13.81 -10.65
C GLU A 37 -6.98 -13.55 -11.99
N GLN A 38 -7.26 -12.41 -12.63
CA GLN A 38 -6.73 -12.09 -13.94
C GLN A 38 -5.31 -11.50 -13.82
N PRO A 39 -4.37 -11.91 -14.67
CA PRO A 39 -3.10 -11.20 -14.80
C PRO A 39 -3.30 -9.75 -15.26
N ASP A 40 -2.51 -8.83 -14.70
CA ASP A 40 -2.49 -7.41 -15.09
C ASP A 40 -1.05 -6.87 -15.09
N ALA A 41 -0.90 -5.58 -15.40
CA ALA A 41 0.39 -4.89 -15.49
C ALA A 41 0.93 -4.41 -14.12
N GLY A 42 0.24 -4.72 -13.02
CA GLY A 42 0.59 -4.30 -11.68
C GLY A 42 0.41 -2.78 -11.44
N PRO A 43 0.76 -2.30 -10.23
CA PRO A 43 0.69 -0.88 -9.89
C PRO A 43 1.71 -0.01 -10.64
N TRP A 44 2.71 -0.64 -11.28
CA TRP A 44 3.80 0.02 -11.99
C TRP A 44 3.60 0.06 -13.50
N GLU A 45 2.47 -0.42 -14.00
CA GLU A 45 2.07 -0.34 -15.42
C GLU A 45 3.10 -0.95 -16.38
N PHE A 46 3.61 -2.15 -16.05
CA PHE A 46 4.54 -2.88 -16.91
C PHE A 46 3.96 -3.11 -18.30
N ARG A 47 4.75 -2.87 -19.35
CA ARG A 47 4.31 -2.94 -20.75
C ARG A 47 4.40 -4.35 -21.32
N GLY A 48 5.38 -5.15 -20.89
CA GLY A 48 5.60 -6.52 -21.36
C GLY A 48 5.27 -7.64 -20.38
N LYS A 49 4.89 -7.31 -19.13
CA LYS A 49 4.73 -8.29 -18.04
C LYS A 49 3.29 -8.26 -17.54
N LEU A 50 2.55 -9.33 -17.81
CA LEU A 50 1.24 -9.57 -17.20
C LEU A 50 1.37 -10.68 -16.16
N GLN A 51 1.09 -10.36 -14.91
CA GLN A 51 1.13 -11.33 -13.81
C GLN A 51 -0.05 -11.10 -12.88
N ARG A 52 -0.34 -12.12 -12.07
CA ARG A 52 -1.28 -11.97 -10.97
C ARG A 52 -0.57 -11.24 -9.82
N HIS A 53 -0.54 -9.92 -9.87
CA HIS A 53 0.20 -9.09 -8.92
C HIS A 53 -0.45 -9.12 -7.53
N THR A 54 0.39 -9.25 -6.50
CA THR A 54 -0.04 -9.31 -5.09
C THR A 54 -0.81 -8.05 -4.70
N PHE A 55 -0.31 -6.88 -5.10
CA PHE A 55 -0.96 -5.61 -4.80
C PHE A 55 -2.31 -5.44 -5.51
N SER A 56 -2.40 -5.78 -6.80
CA SER A 56 -3.66 -5.72 -7.55
C SER A 56 -4.74 -6.62 -6.94
N ALA A 57 -4.35 -7.84 -6.53
CA ALA A 57 -5.22 -8.77 -5.82
C ALA A 57 -5.65 -8.20 -4.44
N ALA A 58 -4.72 -7.61 -3.68
CA ALA A 58 -5.00 -6.97 -2.41
C ALA A 58 -5.95 -5.77 -2.53
N ILE A 59 -5.86 -4.97 -3.59
CA ILE A 59 -6.79 -3.87 -3.85
C ILE A 59 -8.20 -4.39 -4.20
N SER A 60 -8.30 -5.47 -4.99
CA SER A 60 -9.59 -6.13 -5.26
C SER A 60 -10.24 -6.67 -3.99
N TRP A 61 -9.44 -7.31 -3.12
CA TRP A 61 -9.85 -7.74 -1.78
C TRP A 61 -10.35 -6.57 -0.94
N ALA A 62 -9.55 -5.50 -0.83
CA ALA A 62 -9.89 -4.33 -0.01
C ALA A 62 -11.20 -3.68 -0.48
N GLY A 63 -11.45 -3.67 -1.80
CA GLY A 63 -12.74 -3.24 -2.35
C GLY A 63 -13.92 -4.04 -1.80
N CYS A 64 -13.83 -5.38 -1.79
CA CYS A 64 -14.87 -6.25 -1.25
C CYS A 64 -15.02 -6.09 0.27
N ASP A 65 -13.92 -6.03 1.03
CA ASP A 65 -13.97 -5.82 2.48
C ASP A 65 -14.67 -4.50 2.83
N ARG A 66 -14.30 -3.39 2.17
CA ARG A 66 -14.93 -2.09 2.44
C ARG A 66 -16.40 -2.07 2.04
N LEU A 67 -16.78 -2.74 0.96
CA LEU A 67 -18.20 -2.91 0.60
C LEU A 67 -18.98 -3.69 1.66
N ALA A 68 -18.40 -4.75 2.24
CA ALA A 68 -19.04 -5.51 3.31
C ALA A 68 -19.27 -4.65 4.57
N ARG A 69 -18.35 -3.72 4.87
CA ARG A 69 -18.49 -2.76 5.98
C ARG A 69 -19.56 -1.70 5.68
N ILE A 70 -19.54 -1.11 4.48
CA ILE A 70 -20.53 -0.12 4.05
C ILE A 70 -21.93 -0.73 4.06
N ALA A 71 -22.11 -1.93 3.48
CA ALA A 71 -23.39 -2.63 3.45
C ALA A 71 -23.97 -2.86 4.86
N ARG A 72 -23.12 -3.27 5.83
CA ARG A 72 -23.52 -3.35 7.24
C ARG A 72 -23.96 -1.99 7.81
N ARG A 73 -23.22 -0.92 7.52
CA ARG A 73 -23.50 0.43 8.04
C ARG A 73 -24.84 0.98 7.57
N VAL A 74 -25.30 0.59 6.38
CA VAL A 74 -26.58 1.00 5.79
C VAL A 74 -27.71 -0.01 6.01
N GLY A 75 -27.47 -1.12 6.73
CA GLY A 75 -28.49 -2.13 7.05
C GLY A 75 -28.73 -3.21 6.00
N ASP A 76 -27.92 -3.26 4.93
CA ASP A 76 -27.99 -4.31 3.90
C ASP A 76 -27.17 -5.55 4.31
N HIS A 77 -27.73 -6.35 5.21
CA HIS A 77 -27.07 -7.54 5.75
C HIS A 77 -26.84 -8.64 4.69
N VAL A 78 -27.67 -8.70 3.66
CA VAL A 78 -27.52 -9.69 2.57
C VAL A 78 -26.28 -9.34 1.74
N ALA A 79 -26.17 -8.09 1.27
CA ALA A 79 -24.97 -7.67 0.53
C ALA A 79 -23.72 -7.73 1.41
N ALA A 80 -23.82 -7.38 2.69
CA ALA A 80 -22.69 -7.49 3.61
C ALA A 80 -22.14 -8.91 3.70
N LYS A 81 -23.01 -9.93 3.75
CA LYS A 81 -22.62 -11.34 3.75
C LYS A 81 -21.97 -11.74 2.43
N VAL A 82 -22.52 -11.31 1.30
CA VAL A 82 -21.98 -11.62 -0.04
C VAL A 82 -20.58 -11.01 -0.23
N TRP A 83 -20.42 -9.72 0.05
CA TRP A 83 -19.12 -9.05 -0.07
C TRP A 83 -18.10 -9.59 0.94
N GLY A 84 -18.55 -9.91 2.15
CA GLY A 84 -17.71 -10.55 3.17
C GLY A 84 -17.16 -11.89 2.70
N ALA A 85 -18.01 -12.76 2.14
CA ALA A 85 -17.58 -14.06 1.62
C ALA A 85 -16.55 -13.93 0.48
N HIS A 86 -16.72 -12.95 -0.42
CA HIS A 86 -15.71 -12.64 -1.43
C HIS A 86 -14.38 -12.18 -0.80
N ALA A 87 -14.44 -11.27 0.18
CA ALA A 87 -13.26 -10.76 0.86
C ALA A 87 -12.52 -11.87 1.63
N ASP A 88 -13.21 -12.75 2.35
CA ASP A 88 -12.57 -13.86 3.08
C ASP A 88 -11.86 -14.82 2.12
N ARG A 89 -12.53 -15.23 1.04
CA ARG A 89 -11.93 -16.09 0.00
C ARG A 89 -10.68 -15.45 -0.62
N MET A 90 -10.76 -14.17 -0.97
CA MET A 90 -9.64 -13.44 -1.59
C MET A 90 -8.48 -13.29 -0.60
N ARG A 91 -8.76 -13.01 0.69
CA ARG A 91 -7.71 -12.89 1.71
C ARG A 91 -6.92 -14.18 1.84
N ASP A 92 -7.62 -15.30 1.98
CA ASP A 92 -6.97 -16.61 2.18
C ASP A 92 -6.14 -17.00 0.95
N ASP A 93 -6.64 -16.71 -0.25
CA ASP A 93 -5.92 -16.94 -1.50
C ASP A 93 -4.67 -16.05 -1.64
N ILE A 94 -4.76 -14.74 -1.32
CA ILE A 94 -3.58 -13.85 -1.35
C ILE A 94 -2.53 -14.29 -0.33
N LEU A 95 -2.94 -14.51 0.92
CA LEU A 95 -2.01 -14.86 2.00
C LEU A 95 -1.29 -16.19 1.75
N LYS A 96 -1.89 -17.09 0.99
CA LYS A 96 -1.28 -18.35 0.56
C LYS A 96 -0.44 -18.19 -0.72
N GLY A 97 -0.98 -17.54 -1.74
CA GLY A 97 -0.40 -17.53 -3.08
C GLY A 97 0.71 -16.50 -3.29
N ALA A 98 0.71 -15.41 -2.51
CA ALA A 98 1.74 -14.39 -2.56
C ALA A 98 2.90 -14.64 -1.57
N TRP A 99 2.75 -15.58 -0.64
CA TRP A 99 3.80 -15.93 0.31
C TRP A 99 4.82 -16.88 -0.32
N ASN A 100 6.10 -16.53 -0.25
CA ASN A 100 7.19 -17.36 -0.72
C ASN A 100 7.97 -17.93 0.48
N GLU A 101 7.89 -19.26 0.67
CA GLU A 101 8.50 -19.94 1.81
C GLU A 101 10.03 -19.92 1.77
N GLU A 102 10.66 -19.87 0.61
CA GLU A 102 12.13 -19.83 0.52
C GLU A 102 12.67 -18.44 0.84
N LEU A 103 12.03 -17.40 0.30
CA LEU A 103 12.42 -16.01 0.56
C LEU A 103 11.99 -15.55 1.96
N GLN A 104 10.99 -16.21 2.54
CA GLN A 104 10.30 -15.80 3.76
C GLN A 104 9.72 -14.39 3.61
N ALA A 105 9.04 -14.12 2.50
CA ALA A 105 8.45 -12.82 2.21
C ALA A 105 7.21 -12.93 1.32
N PHE A 106 6.33 -11.94 1.41
CA PHE A 106 5.35 -11.69 0.35
C PHE A 106 6.05 -11.12 -0.89
N THR A 107 5.78 -11.69 -2.05
CA THR A 107 6.43 -11.31 -3.32
C THR A 107 5.51 -10.45 -4.18
N SER A 108 6.04 -9.94 -5.30
CA SER A 108 5.36 -8.97 -6.18
C SER A 108 4.16 -9.56 -6.91
N ALA A 109 4.19 -10.87 -7.17
CA ALA A 109 3.11 -11.61 -7.80
C ALA A 109 3.04 -13.05 -7.28
N PHE A 110 1.92 -13.71 -7.55
CA PHE A 110 1.68 -15.07 -7.07
C PHE A 110 2.69 -16.05 -7.69
N GLY A 111 3.28 -16.90 -6.84
CA GLY A 111 4.22 -17.95 -7.26
C GLY A 111 5.55 -17.43 -7.84
N ASN A 112 5.85 -16.14 -7.73
CA ASN A 112 7.13 -15.59 -8.19
C ASN A 112 8.14 -15.40 -7.04
N ARG A 113 9.30 -14.86 -7.37
CA ARG A 113 10.41 -14.60 -6.43
C ARG A 113 10.82 -13.12 -6.36
N ASP A 114 10.19 -12.27 -7.16
CA ASP A 114 10.53 -10.86 -7.23
C ASP A 114 9.95 -10.15 -6.01
N LEU A 115 10.75 -9.39 -5.28
CA LEU A 115 10.25 -8.50 -4.22
C LEU A 115 9.70 -7.21 -4.81
N ASP A 116 8.73 -6.63 -4.10
CA ASP A 116 8.13 -5.35 -4.46
C ASP A 116 7.68 -4.57 -3.22
N ALA A 117 7.99 -3.28 -3.21
CA ALA A 117 7.69 -2.36 -2.12
C ALA A 117 6.18 -2.21 -1.84
N THR A 118 5.31 -2.49 -2.80
CA THR A 118 3.85 -2.47 -2.60
C THR A 118 3.37 -3.49 -1.56
N THR A 119 4.14 -4.54 -1.27
CA THR A 119 3.79 -5.50 -0.21
C THR A 119 3.89 -4.91 1.20
N LEU A 120 4.59 -3.76 1.37
CA LEU A 120 4.58 -2.98 2.62
C LEU A 120 3.19 -2.43 2.96
N LEU A 121 2.31 -2.29 1.96
CA LEU A 121 0.97 -1.74 2.12
C LEU A 121 -0.05 -2.78 2.60
N LEU A 122 0.28 -4.07 2.63
CA LEU A 122 -0.69 -5.12 2.96
C LEU A 122 -1.34 -4.92 4.35
N PRO A 123 -0.60 -4.53 5.41
CA PRO A 123 -1.23 -4.22 6.70
C PRO A 123 -2.02 -2.92 6.70
N GLU A 124 -1.59 -1.90 5.96
CA GLU A 124 -2.32 -0.64 5.85
C GLU A 124 -3.68 -0.83 5.16
N LEU A 125 -3.74 -1.72 4.16
CA LEU A 125 -5.00 -2.17 3.55
C LEU A 125 -5.84 -3.01 4.52
N GLY A 126 -5.25 -3.54 5.58
CA GLY A 126 -5.88 -4.39 6.61
C GLY A 126 -5.91 -5.87 6.27
N LEU A 127 -5.10 -6.33 5.29
CA LEU A 127 -5.11 -7.73 4.83
C LEU A 127 -4.62 -8.69 5.94
N LEU A 128 -3.67 -8.21 6.75
CA LEU A 128 -3.09 -8.88 7.90
C LEU A 128 -2.58 -7.83 8.90
N PRO A 129 -2.42 -8.17 10.20
CA PRO A 129 -1.80 -7.27 11.17
C PRO A 129 -0.35 -6.95 10.79
N ALA A 130 0.11 -5.74 11.13
CA ALA A 130 1.52 -5.36 10.95
C ALA A 130 2.48 -6.14 11.88
N THR A 131 1.95 -6.84 12.87
CA THR A 131 2.69 -7.75 13.77
C THR A 131 2.65 -9.21 13.30
N ASP A 132 2.04 -9.51 12.15
CA ASP A 132 2.06 -10.88 11.59
C ASP A 132 3.52 -11.28 11.31
N PRO A 133 3.99 -12.45 11.80
CA PRO A 133 5.37 -12.89 11.61
C PRO A 133 5.82 -12.93 10.14
N ARG A 134 4.91 -13.22 9.21
CA ARG A 134 5.19 -13.19 7.76
C ARG A 134 5.41 -11.77 7.26
N PHE A 135 4.62 -10.82 7.76
CA PHE A 135 4.81 -9.41 7.41
C PHE A 135 6.13 -8.88 7.97
N LEU A 136 6.48 -9.20 9.22
CA LEU A 136 7.75 -8.79 9.81
C LEU A 136 8.95 -9.33 9.01
N LYS A 137 8.91 -10.60 8.60
CA LYS A 137 9.93 -11.17 7.70
C LYS A 137 9.97 -10.48 6.34
N THR A 138 8.81 -10.10 5.80
CA THR A 138 8.71 -9.33 4.54
C THR A 138 9.34 -7.94 4.69
N LEU A 139 9.08 -7.26 5.81
CA LEU A 139 9.63 -5.95 6.13
C LEU A 139 11.16 -5.98 6.16
N ASP A 140 11.75 -6.93 6.91
CA ASP A 140 13.20 -7.10 7.01
C ASP A 140 13.82 -7.50 5.67
N ARG A 141 13.13 -8.34 4.90
CA ARG A 141 13.58 -8.77 3.57
C ARG A 141 13.60 -7.60 2.58
N ILE A 142 12.57 -6.75 2.59
CA ILE A 142 12.50 -5.56 1.75
C ILE A 142 13.59 -4.56 2.10
N GLU A 143 13.85 -4.34 3.39
CA GLU A 143 14.97 -3.50 3.83
C GLU A 143 16.28 -4.02 3.26
N LYS A 144 16.57 -5.31 3.44
CA LYS A 144 17.81 -5.92 3.01
C LYS A 144 18.02 -5.85 1.49
N GLU A 145 16.97 -6.07 0.71
CA GLU A 145 17.10 -6.25 -0.74
C GLU A 145 16.76 -5.00 -1.55
N LEU A 146 15.80 -4.19 -1.11
CA LEU A 146 15.31 -3.03 -1.86
C LEU A 146 15.81 -1.69 -1.32
N ALA A 147 16.38 -1.61 -0.12
CA ALA A 147 16.91 -0.35 0.39
C ALA A 147 18.30 -0.01 -0.17
N THR A 148 18.57 1.29 -0.24
CA THR A 148 19.90 1.88 -0.39
C THR A 148 19.97 3.10 0.54
N GLY A 149 20.55 2.90 1.73
CA GLY A 149 20.46 3.86 2.83
C GLY A 149 19.01 4.05 3.31
N ASP A 150 18.53 5.28 3.30
CA ASP A 150 17.14 5.62 3.68
C ASP A 150 16.15 5.51 2.52
N LEU A 151 16.65 5.35 1.30
CA LEU A 151 15.81 5.28 0.11
C LEU A 151 15.43 3.82 -0.18
N LEU A 152 14.30 3.63 -0.84
CA LEU A 152 13.76 2.33 -1.20
C LEU A 152 13.39 2.28 -2.68
N PHE A 153 13.81 1.22 -3.35
CA PHE A 153 13.40 0.93 -4.72
C PHE A 153 12.00 0.29 -4.76
N ARG A 154 11.27 0.46 -5.87
CA ARG A 154 10.01 -0.27 -6.14
C ARG A 154 10.28 -1.78 -6.13
N TYR A 155 11.31 -2.15 -6.87
CA TYR A 155 11.89 -3.47 -7.08
C TYR A 155 13.31 -3.27 -7.63
N LYS A 156 14.15 -4.31 -7.71
CA LYS A 156 15.50 -4.23 -8.32
C LYS A 156 15.68 -5.13 -9.56
N HIS A 157 14.67 -5.90 -9.95
CA HIS A 157 14.72 -6.64 -11.22
C HIS A 157 14.57 -5.68 -12.41
N ALA A 158 15.05 -6.09 -13.59
CA ALA A 158 14.92 -5.28 -14.79
C ALA A 158 13.45 -5.18 -15.24
N ASP A 159 13.04 -3.98 -15.61
CA ASP A 159 11.73 -3.68 -16.23
C ASP A 159 11.90 -3.27 -17.70
N ASP A 160 10.86 -2.66 -18.29
CA ASP A 160 10.87 -2.19 -19.69
C ASP A 160 11.96 -1.14 -19.98
N PHE A 161 12.58 -0.54 -18.95
CA PHE A 161 13.65 0.46 -19.01
C PHE A 161 14.98 -0.04 -18.45
N GLY A 162 15.09 -1.32 -18.07
CA GLY A 162 16.28 -1.90 -17.46
C GLY A 162 16.18 -1.97 -15.93
N ALA A 163 17.32 -2.13 -15.26
CA ALA A 163 17.33 -2.12 -13.79
C ALA A 163 17.12 -0.67 -13.30
N PRO A 164 16.25 -0.44 -12.30
CA PRO A 164 15.99 0.91 -11.83
C PRO A 164 17.25 1.49 -11.17
N GLU A 165 17.61 2.72 -11.56
CA GLU A 165 18.78 3.44 -11.06
C GLU A 165 18.44 4.39 -9.91
N ASN A 166 17.22 4.93 -9.92
CA ASN A 166 16.73 5.84 -8.89
C ASN A 166 15.72 5.14 -7.96
N ALA A 167 15.73 5.56 -6.69
CA ALA A 167 14.80 5.06 -5.69
C ALA A 167 13.49 5.84 -5.73
N PHE A 168 12.38 5.16 -5.49
CA PHE A 168 11.04 5.73 -5.64
C PHE A 168 10.59 6.27 -4.28
N THR A 169 10.46 7.59 -4.18
CA THR A 169 10.40 8.33 -2.90
C THR A 169 9.29 7.84 -1.99
N ILE A 170 8.09 7.59 -2.54
CA ILE A 170 6.95 7.11 -1.75
C ILE A 170 7.18 5.71 -1.16
N CYS A 171 7.99 4.86 -1.80
CA CYS A 171 8.32 3.55 -1.25
C CYS A 171 9.11 3.64 0.05
N ALA A 172 9.98 4.67 0.19
CA ALA A 172 10.69 4.93 1.44
C ALA A 172 9.72 5.37 2.56
N PHE A 173 8.71 6.18 2.25
CA PHE A 173 7.67 6.54 3.22
C PHE A 173 6.74 5.37 3.57
N TRP A 174 6.43 4.48 2.63
CA TRP A 174 5.72 3.23 2.94
C TRP A 174 6.51 2.37 3.93
N TYR A 175 7.83 2.31 3.79
CA TYR A 175 8.69 1.61 4.73
C TYR A 175 8.68 2.24 6.12
N VAL A 176 8.79 3.58 6.21
CA VAL A 176 8.60 4.32 7.48
C VAL A 176 7.25 3.98 8.13
N ASN A 177 6.17 4.00 7.37
CA ASN A 177 4.83 3.70 7.89
C ASN A 177 4.69 2.26 8.36
N ALA A 178 5.34 1.32 7.65
CA ALA A 178 5.35 -0.10 7.98
C ALA A 178 6.18 -0.38 9.24
N LEU A 179 7.36 0.25 9.40
CA LEU A 179 8.16 0.20 10.61
C LEU A 179 7.37 0.67 11.84
N ALA A 180 6.73 1.84 11.74
CA ALA A 180 5.91 2.38 12.81
C ALA A 180 4.74 1.43 13.16
N ALA A 181 4.08 0.84 12.16
CA ALA A 181 3.01 -0.14 12.38
C ALA A 181 3.50 -1.44 13.04
N ALA A 182 4.73 -1.85 12.75
CA ALA A 182 5.38 -3.01 13.34
C ALA A 182 5.95 -2.74 14.75
N GLY A 183 5.80 -1.52 15.28
CA GLY A 183 6.31 -1.11 16.59
C GLY A 183 7.76 -0.62 16.59
N ARG A 184 8.45 -0.57 15.43
CA ARG A 184 9.81 -0.01 15.26
C ARG A 184 9.75 1.52 15.11
N VAL A 185 9.13 2.20 16.07
CA VAL A 185 8.78 3.64 15.97
C VAL A 185 10.01 4.55 15.96
N ASP A 186 11.02 4.26 16.78
CA ASP A 186 12.24 5.09 16.84
C ASP A 186 13.00 5.06 15.51
N GLU A 187 13.16 3.86 14.93
CA GLU A 187 13.77 3.69 13.62
C GLU A 187 12.96 4.38 12.51
N ALA A 188 11.62 4.24 12.55
CA ALA A 188 10.74 4.93 11.61
C ALA A 188 10.92 6.45 11.68
N ARG A 189 11.06 7.01 12.89
CA ARG A 189 11.28 8.45 13.10
C ARG A 189 12.64 8.91 12.60
N GLU A 190 13.68 8.12 12.81
CA GLU A 190 15.03 8.42 12.33
C GLU A 190 15.07 8.47 10.80
N ARG A 191 14.52 7.43 10.13
CA ARG A 191 14.40 7.37 8.68
C ARG A 191 13.53 8.49 8.12
N PHE A 192 12.39 8.77 8.75
CA PHE A 192 11.50 9.87 8.36
C PHE A 192 12.23 11.22 8.39
N THR A 193 13.01 11.49 9.43
CA THR A 193 13.77 12.73 9.58
C THR A 193 14.78 12.89 8.45
N ARG A 194 15.53 11.83 8.11
CA ARG A 194 16.49 11.84 6.99
C ARG A 194 15.82 12.00 5.62
N LEU A 195 14.63 11.42 5.42
CA LEU A 195 13.86 11.64 4.20
C LEU A 195 13.40 13.11 4.05
N LEU A 196 13.05 13.77 5.16
CA LEU A 196 12.68 15.18 5.14
C LEU A 196 13.84 16.10 4.76
N GLU A 197 15.10 15.69 4.96
CA GLU A 197 16.27 16.45 4.51
C GLU A 197 16.43 16.43 2.98
N ARG A 198 15.76 15.51 2.28
CA ARG A 198 15.80 15.43 0.80
C ARG A 198 14.86 16.41 0.12
N ARG A 199 14.03 17.13 0.88
CA ARG A 199 13.17 18.17 0.33
C ARG A 199 14.01 19.30 -0.24
N ASN A 200 13.55 19.87 -1.33
CA ASN A 200 14.15 21.10 -1.83
C ASN A 200 13.80 22.32 -0.95
N PRO A 201 14.30 23.53 -1.25
CA PRO A 201 14.02 24.73 -0.45
C PRO A 201 12.53 25.12 -0.31
N LEU A 202 11.65 24.59 -1.18
CA LEU A 202 10.20 24.77 -1.09
C LEU A 202 9.51 23.72 -0.21
N GLY A 203 10.26 22.77 0.35
CA GLY A 203 9.72 21.66 1.12
C GLY A 203 9.12 20.54 0.27
N LEU A 204 9.42 20.49 -1.03
CA LEU A 204 8.81 19.57 -1.99
C LEU A 204 9.76 18.42 -2.37
N LEU A 205 9.16 17.27 -2.72
CA LEU A 205 9.83 16.06 -3.19
C LEU A 205 9.33 15.69 -4.60
N SER A 206 10.21 15.06 -5.37
CA SER A 206 9.88 14.45 -6.66
C SER A 206 9.44 12.99 -6.50
N GLU A 207 9.17 12.35 -7.61
CA GLU A 207 8.86 10.93 -7.70
C GLU A 207 10.04 10.07 -7.28
N ASP A 208 11.20 10.34 -7.86
CA ASP A 208 12.42 9.57 -7.66
C ASP A 208 13.50 10.40 -6.99
N ILE A 209 14.41 9.73 -6.28
CA ILE A 209 15.63 10.31 -5.74
C ILE A 209 16.81 9.44 -6.18
N SER A 210 17.84 10.08 -6.71
CA SER A 210 19.09 9.37 -7.01
C SER A 210 19.75 8.94 -5.70
N PRO A 211 20.01 7.63 -5.49
CA PRO A 211 20.71 7.17 -4.29
C PRO A 211 22.17 7.59 -4.26
N THR A 212 22.75 7.94 -5.41
CA THR A 212 24.17 8.32 -5.53
C THR A 212 24.36 9.81 -5.29
N THR A 213 23.54 10.65 -5.93
CA THR A 213 23.71 12.12 -5.88
C THR A 213 22.76 12.81 -4.89
N GLY A 214 21.66 12.15 -4.51
CA GLY A 214 20.58 12.76 -3.74
C GLY A 214 19.68 13.69 -4.56
N GLU A 215 19.89 13.79 -5.87
CA GLU A 215 19.08 14.64 -6.75
C GLU A 215 17.64 14.14 -6.86
N LEU A 216 16.73 15.10 -7.00
CA LEU A 216 15.31 14.86 -7.24
C LEU A 216 15.08 14.60 -8.74
N TRP A 217 14.46 13.46 -9.07
CA TRP A 217 14.19 13.00 -10.43
C TRP A 217 12.71 12.65 -10.67
N GLY A 218 12.31 12.61 -11.94
CA GLY A 218 10.95 12.23 -12.35
C GLY A 218 9.92 13.34 -12.14
N ASN A 219 8.66 12.95 -11.95
CA ASN A 219 7.56 13.90 -11.77
C ASN A 219 7.79 14.83 -10.56
N TYR A 220 7.49 16.13 -10.71
CA TYR A 220 7.74 17.13 -9.67
C TYR A 220 6.69 18.27 -9.65
N PRO A 221 6.16 18.65 -8.47
CA PRO A 221 6.19 17.88 -7.23
C PRO A 221 5.36 16.60 -7.41
N GLN A 222 5.83 15.47 -6.85
CA GLN A 222 5.06 14.24 -6.94
C GLN A 222 4.06 14.14 -5.81
N THR A 223 2.77 14.13 -6.15
CA THR A 223 1.67 14.11 -5.17
C THR A 223 1.77 12.93 -4.20
N TYR A 224 2.11 11.73 -4.67
CA TYR A 224 2.25 10.57 -3.78
C TYR A 224 3.42 10.71 -2.80
N SER A 225 4.56 11.26 -3.21
CA SER A 225 5.68 11.56 -2.30
C SER A 225 5.25 12.52 -1.19
N MET A 226 4.43 13.53 -1.53
CA MET A 226 3.87 14.46 -0.54
C MET A 226 2.84 13.79 0.39
N VAL A 227 2.03 12.86 -0.13
CA VAL A 227 1.15 12.01 0.70
C VAL A 227 1.98 11.17 1.68
N GLY A 228 3.15 10.68 1.26
CA GLY A 228 4.09 9.96 2.11
C GLY A 228 4.57 10.79 3.31
N VAL A 229 4.89 12.07 3.08
CA VAL A 229 5.25 13.02 4.16
C VAL A 229 4.10 13.18 5.16
N ILE A 230 2.89 13.47 4.66
CA ILE A 230 1.71 13.71 5.50
C ILE A 230 1.36 12.45 6.30
N GLY A 231 1.28 11.29 5.65
CA GLY A 231 0.93 10.03 6.28
C GLY A 231 1.92 9.62 7.37
N SER A 232 3.23 9.78 7.10
CA SER A 232 4.28 9.47 8.07
C SER A 232 4.27 10.44 9.26
N ALA A 233 4.09 11.74 9.00
CA ALA A 233 3.99 12.74 10.07
C ALA A 233 2.79 12.47 10.99
N LEU A 234 1.62 12.17 10.43
CA LEU A 234 0.43 11.81 11.21
C LEU A 234 0.66 10.56 12.06
N ARG A 235 1.31 9.53 11.49
CA ARG A 235 1.56 8.26 12.18
C ARG A 235 2.61 8.36 13.29
N LEU A 236 3.61 9.21 13.10
CA LEU A 236 4.73 9.38 14.04
C LEU A 236 4.54 10.53 15.05
N SER A 237 3.46 11.31 14.88
CA SER A 237 3.08 12.35 15.83
C SER A 237 2.82 11.73 17.20
N ARG A 238 3.30 12.39 18.25
CA ARG A 238 2.97 12.02 19.63
C ARG A 238 1.47 12.17 19.85
N SER A 239 0.92 11.33 20.73
CA SER A 239 -0.46 11.53 21.17
C SER A 239 -0.57 12.84 21.95
N TRP A 240 -1.75 13.45 21.93
CA TRP A 240 -2.05 14.60 22.79
C TRP A 240 -1.79 14.29 24.27
N GLU A 241 -2.05 13.05 24.71
CA GLU A 241 -1.92 12.61 26.10
C GLU A 241 -0.46 12.51 26.57
N GLU A 242 0.49 12.35 25.64
CA GLU A 242 1.93 12.37 25.97
C GLU A 242 2.50 13.79 26.10
N ILE A 243 1.75 14.79 25.64
CA ILE A 243 2.17 16.20 25.59
C ILE A 243 1.62 16.99 26.79
N VAL A 244 0.48 16.55 27.34
CA VAL A 244 -0.19 17.15 28.51
C VAL A 244 0.14 16.35 29.77
#